data_AF-A0A964QI94-F1
#
_entry.id   AF-A0A964QI94-F1
#
_cell.length_a   1.000
_cell.length_b   1.000
_cell.length_c   1.000
_cell.angle_alpha   90.00
_cell.angle_beta   90.00
_cell.angle_gamma   90.00
#
_symmetry.space_group_name_H-M   'P 1'
#
loop_
_entity.id
_entity.type
_entity.pdbx_description
1 polymer ?
#
loop_
_entity_poly.entity_id
_entity_poly.type
_entity_poly.pdbx_seq_one_letter_code
_entity_poly.pdbx_strand_id
1 'polypeptide(L)'
;MTNPHWLQEAVSLAMDALLARLDLERGARPYFWVDYETQPPRAQHAYWDICDIAGRFVDGLVLARLITGRQDVPEAEALLRRFLWAQQDDTDGLFYNPDDEQEATNAEMSKYIPAAGVMTAGRHLDFFCQRSPLLAMTTLLQLGDESMRPRLQKMVRGLWAIATHRGDEVIFPTYRWAKTLKPEWAAPTNVPEKWTGYRYALLTGLARYAQISQDPVAVDLALGITRHYMRHGEVPPDGRFRANTHSGGVLPVSVGIARLGMAFGQRELVEWANRVYLWTRENTLDFGFLPDGLGLEGFWSGTCETCGLADFIHLAVLLTEAGAGEYWDDIERVSRNQLLENQYRDEVAIRHLFPRIDDRVLAMLRGGFECAANPNDLLTWKGAEGCCIGGGIRALYLTWRSALSESAGETRVHTGISRSTPTVRVRALEPWQGRIEVEVLSPRRIAIRLPAYTRPEDSTAWVDGRPVTAQWEDRYALFPALNAGQIAALSYPLPQRRSTYQVAGKDYTADWRGNMVIDMQPPGVRHPIYHRRPGLNTPIDLNSANRWQEAVEVPILW
;
A
#
# COMPACT_ATOMS: atom_id res chain seq x y z
N MET A 1 -10.50 -6.48 17.24
CA MET A 1 -11.07 -5.16 16.91
C MET A 1 -12.32 -4.97 17.73
N THR A 2 -12.42 -3.88 18.48
CA THR A 2 -13.63 -3.44 19.22
C THR A 2 -13.88 -1.93 19.00
N ASN A 3 -13.16 -1.34 18.05
CA ASN A 3 -13.12 0.10 17.77
C ASN A 3 -13.51 0.35 16.29
N PRO A 4 -14.46 1.24 15.99
CA PRO A 4 -14.80 1.64 14.62
C PRO A 4 -13.66 2.34 13.87
N HIS A 5 -12.59 2.77 14.55
CA HIS A 5 -11.37 3.36 14.00
C HIS A 5 -10.19 2.37 13.95
N TRP A 6 -10.49 1.09 13.71
CA TRP A 6 -9.48 0.02 13.60
C TRP A 6 -8.35 0.35 12.61
N LEU A 7 -8.63 1.11 11.55
CA LEU A 7 -7.65 1.46 10.53
C LEU A 7 -6.61 2.42 11.11
N GLN A 8 -7.04 3.45 11.82
CA GLN A 8 -6.18 4.41 12.49
C GLN A 8 -5.33 3.72 13.57
N GLU A 9 -5.90 2.79 14.32
CA GLU A 9 -5.15 1.96 15.28
C GLU A 9 -4.06 1.14 14.60
N ALA A 10 -4.40 0.47 13.49
CA ALA A 10 -3.44 -0.31 12.71
C ALA A 10 -2.30 0.58 12.18
N VAL A 11 -2.61 1.75 11.66
CA VAL A 11 -1.60 2.72 11.19
C VAL A 11 -0.73 3.21 12.35
N SER A 12 -1.31 3.48 13.53
CA SER A 12 -0.54 3.88 14.71
C SER A 12 0.45 2.80 15.13
N LEU A 13 0.04 1.53 15.14
CA LEU A 13 0.95 0.41 15.43
C LEU A 13 2.05 0.28 14.37
N ALA A 14 1.72 0.47 13.10
CA ALA A 14 2.69 0.43 12.01
C ALA A 14 3.73 1.55 12.11
N MET A 15 3.30 2.74 12.54
CA MET A 15 4.19 3.86 12.82
C MET A 15 5.17 3.51 13.94
N ASP A 16 4.71 2.86 15.02
CA ASP A 16 5.59 2.41 16.10
C ASP A 16 6.62 1.39 15.61
N ALA A 17 6.20 0.40 14.81
CA ALA A 17 7.08 -0.62 14.24
C ALA A 17 8.14 -0.03 13.29
N LEU A 18 7.73 0.94 12.47
CA LEU A 18 8.61 1.67 11.56
C LEU A 18 9.69 2.43 12.35
N LEU A 19 9.29 3.16 13.39
CA LEU A 19 10.21 3.94 14.23
C LEU A 19 11.17 3.04 15.02
N ALA A 20 10.68 1.91 15.52
CA ALA A 20 11.50 0.92 16.22
C ALA A 20 12.62 0.34 15.33
N ARG A 21 12.44 0.34 14.00
CA ARG A 21 13.44 -0.12 13.03
C ARG A 21 14.50 0.92 12.70
N LEU A 22 14.45 2.13 13.24
CA LEU A 22 15.49 3.13 13.02
C LEU A 22 16.72 2.82 13.88
N ASP A 23 17.87 2.59 13.24
CA ASP A 23 19.14 2.45 13.92
C ASP A 23 19.77 3.82 14.18
N LEU A 24 19.53 4.37 15.38
CA LEU A 24 20.04 5.68 15.75
C LEU A 24 21.56 5.73 15.85
N GLU A 25 22.23 4.60 16.08
CA GLU A 25 23.70 4.51 16.10
C GLU A 25 24.29 4.66 14.69
N ARG A 26 23.50 4.34 13.66
CA ARG A 26 23.85 4.51 12.24
C ARG A 26 23.06 5.64 11.58
N GLY A 27 22.79 6.71 12.32
CA GLY A 27 22.17 7.93 11.78
C GLY A 27 20.70 7.77 11.37
N ALA A 28 19.96 6.87 12.02
CA ALA A 28 18.60 6.46 11.68
C ALA A 28 18.49 5.70 10.34
N ARG A 29 19.55 4.99 9.94
CA ARG A 29 19.46 3.94 8.93
C ARG A 29 18.39 2.92 9.37
N PRO A 30 17.38 2.62 8.55
CA PRO A 30 16.36 1.66 8.93
C PRO A 30 16.88 0.21 8.79
N TYR A 31 16.42 -0.71 9.64
CA TYR A 31 16.61 -2.15 9.44
C TYR A 31 15.59 -2.71 8.45
N PHE A 32 16.06 -3.31 7.36
CA PHE A 32 15.23 -4.08 6.45
C PHE A 32 14.81 -5.42 7.04
N TRP A 33 15.71 -6.18 7.67
CA TRP A 33 15.45 -7.58 7.97
C TRP A 33 15.30 -7.83 9.47
N VAL A 34 14.32 -8.65 9.85
CA VAL A 34 14.28 -9.32 11.15
C VAL A 34 14.35 -10.82 10.91
N ASP A 35 15.44 -11.45 11.33
CA ASP A 35 15.75 -12.86 11.09
C ASP A 35 15.12 -13.75 12.17
N TYR A 36 14.16 -14.62 11.78
CA TYR A 36 13.51 -15.57 12.67
C TYR A 36 14.30 -16.86 12.88
N GLU A 37 15.29 -17.15 12.03
CA GLU A 37 16.13 -18.36 12.12
C GLU A 37 17.18 -18.21 13.23
N THR A 38 17.57 -16.97 13.56
CA THR A 38 18.39 -16.68 14.75
C THR A 38 17.59 -16.87 16.05
N GLN A 39 18.24 -17.41 17.08
CA GLN A 39 17.62 -17.61 18.40
C GLN A 39 18.42 -16.89 19.51
N PRO A 40 17.92 -15.76 20.03
CA PRO A 40 16.65 -15.10 19.69
C PRO A 40 16.67 -14.40 18.33
N PRO A 41 15.49 -14.06 17.75
CA PRO A 41 15.41 -13.27 16.52
C PRO A 41 16.18 -11.96 16.62
N ARG A 42 16.78 -11.52 15.51
CA ARG A 42 17.60 -10.30 15.45
C ARG A 42 17.28 -9.45 14.24
N ALA A 43 17.33 -8.14 14.43
CA ALA A 43 17.35 -7.19 13.33
C ALA A 43 18.71 -7.24 12.61
N GLN A 44 18.71 -7.18 11.29
CA GLN A 44 19.90 -7.17 10.45
C GLN A 44 19.77 -6.08 9.39
N HIS A 45 20.88 -5.40 9.15
CA HIS A 45 21.00 -4.48 8.04
C HIS A 45 21.10 -5.23 6.73
N ALA A 46 20.53 -4.64 5.69
CA ALA A 46 20.65 -5.13 4.34
C ALA A 46 20.85 -3.97 3.36
N TYR A 47 21.24 -4.32 2.15
CA TYR A 47 21.33 -3.39 1.02
C TYR A 47 20.05 -2.54 0.82
N TRP A 48 18.87 -3.10 1.11
CA TRP A 48 17.57 -2.42 0.94
C TRP A 48 17.36 -1.25 1.90
N ASP A 49 18.09 -1.20 3.02
CA ASP A 49 17.95 -0.16 4.05
C ASP A 49 18.09 1.26 3.48
N ILE A 50 18.98 1.40 2.49
CA ILE A 50 19.55 2.68 2.08
C ILE A 50 18.54 3.52 1.31
N CYS A 51 18.22 3.15 0.08
CA CYS A 51 17.31 3.93 -0.76
C CYS A 51 15.85 3.46 -0.66
N ASP A 52 15.59 2.15 -0.72
CA ASP A 52 14.23 1.63 -0.76
C ASP A 52 13.52 1.82 0.59
N ILE A 53 14.07 1.25 1.67
CA ILE A 53 13.41 1.31 2.97
C ILE A 53 13.39 2.72 3.54
N ALA A 54 14.48 3.49 3.44
CA ALA A 54 14.45 4.87 3.92
C ALA A 54 13.40 5.71 3.18
N GLY A 55 13.28 5.57 1.86
CA GLY A 55 12.23 6.22 1.07
C GLY A 55 10.82 5.81 1.50
N ARG A 56 10.55 4.50 1.61
CA ARG A 56 9.25 3.98 2.06
C ARG A 56 8.91 4.42 3.47
N PHE A 57 9.90 4.56 4.35
CA PHE A 57 9.69 4.94 5.74
C PHE A 57 9.41 6.44 5.88
N VAL A 58 10.14 7.31 5.16
CA VAL A 58 9.82 8.75 5.13
C VAL A 58 8.40 8.95 4.62
N ASP A 59 8.06 8.31 3.52
CA ASP A 59 6.73 8.40 2.95
C ASP A 59 5.65 7.82 3.90
N GLY A 60 5.89 6.62 4.45
CA GLY A 60 4.97 5.96 5.37
C GLY A 60 4.71 6.80 6.62
N LEU A 61 5.73 7.39 7.24
CA LEU A 61 5.55 8.27 8.39
C LEU A 61 4.67 9.48 8.05
N VAL A 62 4.91 10.12 6.91
CA VAL A 62 4.11 11.27 6.47
C VAL A 62 2.65 10.87 6.27
N LEU A 63 2.38 9.76 5.58
CA LEU A 63 1.02 9.25 5.39
C LEU A 63 0.36 8.83 6.71
N ALA A 64 1.11 8.18 7.61
CA ALA A 64 0.61 7.77 8.92
C ALA A 64 0.15 8.97 9.76
N ARG A 65 0.89 10.08 9.72
CA ARG A 65 0.50 11.32 10.41
C ARG A 65 -0.80 11.90 9.89
N LEU A 66 -1.08 11.81 8.58
CA LEU A 66 -2.35 12.29 8.02
C LEU A 66 -3.57 11.51 8.56
N ILE A 67 -3.39 10.22 8.84
CA ILE A 67 -4.45 9.33 9.31
C ILE A 67 -4.63 9.44 10.83
N THR A 68 -3.52 9.52 11.55
CA THR A 68 -3.48 9.43 13.01
C THR A 68 -3.48 10.81 13.69
N GLY A 69 -3.06 11.87 13.00
CA GLY A 69 -2.80 13.16 13.64
C GLY A 69 -1.61 13.14 14.62
N ARG A 70 -0.88 12.03 14.74
CA ARG A 70 0.28 11.91 15.62
C ARG A 70 1.37 12.91 15.24
N GLN A 71 1.93 13.57 16.25
CA GLN A 71 3.05 14.51 16.13
C GLN A 71 4.22 14.14 17.04
N ASP A 72 4.12 13.01 17.75
CA ASP A 72 5.22 12.47 18.52
C ASP A 72 6.35 12.00 17.58
N VAL A 73 7.59 12.10 18.05
CA VAL A 73 8.85 11.73 17.36
C VAL A 73 9.31 12.56 16.13
N PRO A 74 9.18 13.91 16.11
CA PRO A 74 9.66 14.72 14.99
C PRO A 74 11.18 14.59 14.74
N GLU A 75 11.97 14.29 15.78
CA GLU A 75 13.42 14.15 15.68
C GLU A 75 13.84 12.87 14.92
N ALA A 76 13.21 11.73 15.22
CA ALA A 76 13.52 10.46 14.58
C ALA A 76 13.22 10.51 13.07
N GLU A 77 12.08 11.13 12.70
CA GLU A 77 11.75 11.35 11.30
C GLU A 77 12.72 12.32 10.61
N ALA A 78 13.14 13.40 11.31
CA ALA A 78 14.13 14.32 10.77
C ALA A 78 15.48 13.63 10.53
N LEU A 79 15.91 12.73 11.43
CA LEU A 79 17.10 11.91 11.24
C LEU A 79 16.96 10.98 10.02
N LEU A 80 15.85 10.26 9.91
CA LEU A 80 15.58 9.39 8.77
C LEU A 80 15.57 10.15 7.43
N ARG A 81 14.94 11.33 7.40
CA ARG A 81 14.94 12.21 6.21
C ARG A 81 16.37 12.63 5.86
N ARG A 82 17.17 13.06 6.85
CA ARG A 82 18.59 13.39 6.62
C ARG A 82 19.36 12.19 6.06
N PHE A 83 19.14 11.00 6.60
CA PHE A 83 19.75 9.76 6.12
C PHE A 83 19.40 9.52 4.64
N LEU A 84 18.11 9.59 4.27
CA LEU A 84 17.65 9.40 2.90
C LEU A 84 18.26 10.44 1.95
N TRP A 85 18.21 11.73 2.31
CA TRP A 85 18.69 12.80 1.45
C TRP A 85 20.19 12.78 1.23
N ALA A 86 20.96 12.21 2.15
CA ALA A 86 22.40 11.98 1.99
C ALA A 86 22.72 10.96 0.89
N GLN A 87 21.76 10.13 0.48
CA GLN A 87 21.94 9.14 -0.60
C GLN A 87 21.74 9.74 -1.99
N GLN A 88 21.23 10.97 -2.08
CA GLN A 88 21.04 11.66 -3.35
C GLN A 88 22.36 12.29 -3.80
N ASP A 89 22.82 11.96 -5.00
CA ASP A 89 24.06 12.50 -5.54
C ASP A 89 23.91 13.96 -6.00
N ASP A 90 24.87 14.80 -5.60
CA ASP A 90 24.87 16.23 -5.90
C ASP A 90 25.23 16.57 -7.35
N THR A 91 25.59 15.61 -8.19
CA THR A 91 25.88 15.89 -9.60
C THR A 91 24.72 15.49 -10.51
N ASP A 92 24.18 14.29 -10.34
CA ASP A 92 23.12 13.75 -11.20
C ASP A 92 21.74 13.66 -10.53
N GLY A 93 21.65 13.84 -9.21
CA GLY A 93 20.40 13.80 -8.47
C GLY A 93 19.82 12.40 -8.27
N LEU A 94 20.52 11.34 -8.67
CA LEU A 94 20.10 9.94 -8.50
C LEU A 94 20.44 9.45 -7.10
N PHE A 95 19.71 8.43 -6.63
CA PHE A 95 19.95 7.83 -5.32
C PHE A 95 20.80 6.57 -5.46
N TYR A 96 21.86 6.43 -4.67
CA TYR A 96 22.81 5.32 -4.77
C TYR A 96 22.86 4.49 -3.49
N ASN A 97 23.04 3.19 -3.67
CA ASN A 97 23.38 2.26 -2.60
C ASN A 97 24.90 1.97 -2.67
N PRO A 98 25.59 1.81 -1.53
CA PRO A 98 27.00 1.48 -1.49
C PRO A 98 27.26 0.02 -1.91
N ASP A 99 28.45 -0.27 -2.42
CA ASP A 99 28.84 -1.63 -2.88
C ASP A 99 29.37 -2.53 -1.75
N ASP A 100 29.79 -1.96 -0.61
CA ASP A 100 30.62 -2.63 0.41
C ASP A 100 29.83 -3.40 1.48
N GLU A 101 28.51 -3.46 1.40
CA GLU A 101 27.69 -4.07 2.45
C GLU A 101 27.48 -5.57 2.25
N GLN A 102 28.49 -6.34 2.68
CA GLN A 102 28.43 -7.79 2.86
C GLN A 102 27.70 -8.22 4.16
N GLU A 103 27.15 -7.28 4.95
CA GLU A 103 26.62 -7.56 6.29
C GLU A 103 25.33 -8.42 6.32
N ALA A 104 24.58 -8.57 5.21
CA ALA A 104 23.38 -9.41 5.18
C ALA A 104 23.74 -10.88 4.89
N THR A 105 24.14 -11.62 5.93
CA THR A 105 24.68 -12.99 5.77
C THR A 105 23.68 -14.10 5.38
N ASN A 106 22.37 -13.86 5.12
CA ASN A 106 21.45 -14.98 4.78
C ASN A 106 20.28 -14.67 3.81
N ALA A 107 20.05 -15.66 2.94
CA ALA A 107 18.90 -16.00 2.07
C ALA A 107 18.32 -14.96 1.08
N GLU A 108 18.03 -13.73 1.49
CA GLU A 108 17.38 -12.71 0.64
C GLU A 108 18.39 -12.07 -0.34
N MET A 109 19.63 -11.86 0.10
CA MET A 109 20.70 -11.32 -0.76
C MET A 109 20.91 -12.15 -2.04
N SER A 110 20.81 -13.48 -1.94
CA SER A 110 21.16 -14.42 -3.02
C SER A 110 20.41 -14.18 -4.33
N LYS A 111 19.17 -13.67 -4.29
CA LYS A 111 18.33 -13.51 -5.49
C LYS A 111 18.67 -12.27 -6.33
N TYR A 112 19.27 -11.25 -5.71
CA TYR A 112 19.49 -9.94 -6.33
C TYR A 112 20.97 -9.48 -6.25
N ILE A 113 21.88 -10.34 -5.75
CA ILE A 113 23.34 -10.07 -5.75
C ILE A 113 23.82 -9.95 -7.21
N PRO A 114 24.66 -8.95 -7.54
CA PRO A 114 25.26 -8.84 -8.87
C PRO A 114 26.12 -10.06 -9.20
N ALA A 115 26.26 -10.38 -10.49
CA ALA A 115 27.41 -11.17 -10.94
C ALA A 115 28.69 -10.48 -10.47
N ALA A 116 29.63 -11.23 -9.89
CA ALA A 116 30.80 -10.72 -9.17
C ALA A 116 31.66 -9.67 -9.93
N GLY A 117 31.50 -9.53 -11.26
CA GLY A 117 32.16 -8.50 -12.07
C GLY A 117 31.62 -7.07 -11.93
N VAL A 118 30.45 -6.86 -11.30
CA VAL A 118 29.82 -5.52 -11.13
C VAL A 118 30.24 -4.84 -9.81
N MET A 119 30.85 -5.59 -8.88
CA MET A 119 31.22 -5.18 -7.50
C MET A 119 32.42 -4.20 -7.41
N THR A 120 32.76 -3.48 -8.48
CA THR A 120 33.97 -2.63 -8.54
C THR A 120 33.66 -1.13 -8.61
N ALA A 121 32.40 -0.71 -8.46
CA ALA A 121 31.96 0.66 -8.69
C ALA A 121 31.92 1.55 -7.44
N GLY A 122 32.11 0.99 -6.23
CA GLY A 122 32.04 1.68 -4.94
C GLY A 122 30.61 2.05 -4.51
N ARG A 123 29.70 2.28 -5.46
CA ARG A 123 28.26 2.44 -5.29
C ARG A 123 27.54 2.24 -6.62
N HIS A 124 26.25 1.90 -6.56
CA HIS A 124 25.39 1.76 -7.73
C HIS A 124 23.97 2.24 -7.45
N LEU A 125 23.25 2.60 -8.51
CA LEU A 125 21.81 2.82 -8.43
C LEU A 125 21.07 1.55 -8.82
N ASP A 126 19.92 1.35 -8.20
CA ASP A 126 18.95 0.32 -8.53
C ASP A 126 17.62 1.00 -8.86
N PHE A 127 17.08 0.70 -10.04
CA PHE A 127 15.88 1.36 -10.55
C PHE A 127 14.63 1.04 -9.73
N PHE A 128 14.56 -0.12 -9.08
CA PHE A 128 13.47 -0.43 -8.16
C PHE A 128 13.56 0.45 -6.91
N CYS A 129 14.76 0.62 -6.37
CA CYS A 129 15.00 1.51 -5.22
C CYS A 129 14.64 2.98 -5.52
N GLN A 130 14.87 3.48 -6.75
CA GLN A 130 14.57 4.87 -7.11
C GLN A 130 13.09 5.25 -6.90
N ARG A 131 12.19 4.26 -6.94
CA ARG A 131 10.76 4.45 -6.71
C ARG A 131 10.46 5.10 -5.35
N SER A 132 11.16 4.67 -4.30
CA SER A 132 10.82 5.00 -2.92
C SER A 132 11.20 6.44 -2.54
N PRO A 133 12.39 6.97 -2.89
CA PRO A 133 12.69 8.39 -2.78
C PRO A 133 11.74 9.27 -3.62
N LEU A 134 11.37 8.85 -4.85
CA LEU A 134 10.37 9.56 -5.65
C LEU A 134 9.02 9.67 -4.92
N LEU A 135 8.55 8.58 -4.32
CA LEU A 135 7.32 8.58 -3.53
C LEU A 135 7.41 9.52 -2.32
N ALA A 136 8.49 9.44 -1.54
CA ALA A 136 8.70 10.33 -0.39
C ALA A 136 8.72 11.81 -0.79
N MET A 137 9.51 12.17 -1.79
CA MET A 137 9.63 13.56 -2.24
C MET A 137 8.33 14.08 -2.86
N THR A 138 7.59 13.26 -3.61
CA THR A 138 6.30 13.67 -4.19
C THR A 138 5.20 13.81 -3.14
N THR A 139 5.17 12.94 -2.12
CA THR A 139 4.30 13.08 -0.95
C THR A 139 4.56 14.39 -0.23
N LEU A 140 5.82 14.71 0.06
CA LEU A 140 6.22 15.94 0.72
C LEU A 140 5.91 17.18 -0.12
N LEU A 141 6.22 17.16 -1.42
CA LEU A 141 5.93 18.27 -2.33
C LEU A 141 4.43 18.59 -2.36
N GLN A 142 3.57 17.57 -2.41
CA GLN A 142 2.13 17.75 -2.45
C GLN A 142 1.55 18.27 -1.12
N LEU A 143 2.26 18.08 -0.02
CA LEU A 143 1.96 18.70 1.28
C LEU A 143 2.56 20.10 1.43
N GLY A 144 3.17 20.65 0.37
CA GLY A 144 3.69 22.02 0.33
C GLY A 144 5.17 22.16 0.66
N ASP A 145 5.92 21.07 0.84
CA ASP A 145 7.38 21.14 0.99
C ASP A 145 8.07 21.38 -0.37
N GLU A 146 8.11 22.64 -0.78
CA GLU A 146 8.71 23.08 -2.05
C GLU A 146 10.22 22.80 -2.14
N SER A 147 10.90 22.49 -1.03
CA SER A 147 12.32 22.10 -1.07
C SER A 147 12.55 20.78 -1.81
N MET A 148 11.50 19.98 -1.99
CA MET A 148 11.54 18.74 -2.77
C MET A 148 11.56 18.98 -4.28
N ARG A 149 11.01 20.09 -4.76
CA ARG A 149 10.94 20.39 -6.20
C ARG A 149 12.30 20.37 -6.89
N PRO A 150 13.34 21.09 -6.44
CA PRO A 150 14.65 21.04 -7.08
C PRO A 150 15.30 19.65 -7.01
N ARG A 151 15.09 18.89 -5.93
CA ARG A 151 15.59 17.51 -5.80
C ARG A 151 14.95 16.58 -6.84
N LEU A 152 13.64 16.67 -7.00
CA LEU A 152 12.88 15.90 -7.99
C LEU A 152 13.27 16.27 -9.43
N GLN A 153 13.38 17.56 -9.75
CA GLN A 153 13.82 18.02 -11.07
C GLN A 153 15.19 17.46 -11.43
N LYS A 154 16.13 17.50 -10.48
CA LYS A 154 17.48 16.98 -10.68
C LYS A 154 17.47 15.47 -10.89
N MET A 155 16.76 14.72 -10.04
CA MET A 155 16.61 13.27 -10.17
C MET A 155 16.03 12.86 -11.54
N VAL A 156 14.96 13.53 -11.99
CA VAL A 156 14.36 13.28 -13.31
C VAL A 156 15.33 13.55 -14.44
N ARG A 157 16.08 14.66 -14.38
CA ARG A 157 17.11 14.98 -15.39
C ARG A 157 18.26 13.98 -15.36
N GLY A 158 18.64 13.48 -14.19
CA GLY A 158 19.59 12.38 -14.03
C GLY A 158 19.11 11.10 -14.72
N LEU A 159 17.86 10.70 -14.46
CA LEU A 159 17.24 9.52 -15.08
C LEU A 159 17.17 9.69 -16.61
N TRP A 160 16.78 10.87 -17.07
CA TRP A 160 16.73 11.21 -18.49
C TRP A 160 18.10 11.10 -19.16
N ALA A 161 19.16 11.58 -18.50
CA ALA A 161 20.52 11.61 -19.03
C ALA A 161 21.14 10.20 -19.18
N ILE A 162 20.76 9.24 -18.32
CA ILE A 162 21.27 7.86 -18.38
C ILE A 162 20.39 6.94 -19.23
N ALA A 163 19.21 7.39 -19.64
CA ALA A 163 18.28 6.59 -20.43
C ALA A 163 18.70 6.50 -21.90
N THR A 164 18.35 5.38 -22.53
CA THR A 164 18.42 5.23 -23.99
C THR A 164 17.10 5.67 -24.60
N HIS A 165 17.18 6.57 -25.59
CA HIS A 165 16.02 7.13 -26.28
C HIS A 165 15.88 6.47 -27.65
N ARG A 166 14.75 5.83 -27.92
CA ARG A 166 14.46 5.17 -29.21
C ARG A 166 13.09 5.59 -29.72
N GLY A 167 13.06 6.61 -30.58
CA GLY A 167 11.80 7.16 -31.07
C GLY A 167 11.00 7.77 -29.92
N ASP A 168 9.82 7.22 -29.65
CA ASP A 168 8.92 7.66 -28.58
C ASP A 168 9.04 6.81 -27.30
N GLU A 169 10.03 5.92 -27.23
CA GLU A 169 10.34 5.05 -26.10
C GLU A 169 11.58 5.51 -25.33
N VAL A 170 11.52 5.33 -24.01
CA VAL A 170 12.64 5.54 -23.10
C VAL A 170 12.97 4.22 -22.40
N ILE A 171 14.24 3.83 -22.46
CA ILE A 171 14.68 2.48 -22.12
C ILE A 171 15.86 2.50 -21.15
N PHE A 172 15.80 1.65 -20.13
CA PHE A 172 16.94 1.33 -19.27
C PHE A 172 17.44 -0.09 -19.57
N PRO A 173 18.71 -0.27 -20.00
CA PRO A 173 19.21 -1.54 -20.51
C PRO A 173 19.30 -2.65 -19.45
N THR A 174 19.43 -2.28 -18.17
CA THR A 174 19.41 -3.18 -17.01
C THR A 174 18.73 -2.48 -15.82
N TYR A 175 18.49 -3.22 -14.73
CA TYR A 175 17.93 -2.71 -13.47
C TYR A 175 18.93 -1.97 -12.59
N ARG A 176 20.23 -2.04 -12.89
CA ARG A 176 21.30 -1.33 -12.16
C ARG A 176 22.15 -0.46 -13.05
N TRP A 177 22.67 0.62 -12.50
CA TRP A 177 23.58 1.50 -13.22
C TRP A 177 24.63 2.11 -12.28
N ALA A 178 25.83 2.34 -12.79
CA ALA A 178 26.86 3.12 -12.10
C ALA A 178 27.68 3.87 -13.15
N LYS A 179 28.32 4.99 -12.79
CA LYS A 179 29.13 5.79 -13.76
C LYS A 179 30.25 4.98 -14.43
N THR A 180 30.83 4.04 -13.69
CA THR A 180 31.90 3.14 -14.15
C THR A 180 31.36 1.86 -14.77
N LEU A 181 30.08 1.52 -14.53
CA LEU A 181 29.40 0.40 -15.13
C LEU A 181 28.66 0.90 -16.38
N LYS A 182 29.16 0.57 -17.56
CA LYS A 182 28.41 0.73 -18.80
C LYS A 182 27.76 -0.60 -19.13
N PRO A 183 26.63 -0.97 -18.52
CA PRO A 183 26.07 -2.28 -18.73
C PRO A 183 25.73 -2.44 -20.20
N GLU A 184 26.32 -3.47 -20.83
CA GLU A 184 25.85 -3.98 -22.10
C GLU A 184 24.43 -4.55 -21.89
N TRP A 185 23.63 -4.58 -22.95
CA TRP A 185 22.30 -5.20 -22.93
C TRP A 185 22.44 -6.68 -22.59
N ALA A 186 22.36 -7.03 -21.32
CA ALA A 186 22.16 -8.41 -20.93
C ALA A 186 20.69 -8.73 -21.21
N ALA A 187 20.41 -9.81 -21.95
CA ALA A 187 19.09 -10.42 -22.05
C ALA A 187 19.03 -11.51 -20.96
N PRO A 188 18.65 -11.18 -19.71
CA PRO A 188 19.06 -12.01 -18.60
C PRO A 188 17.93 -12.98 -18.27
N THR A 189 18.29 -14.22 -18.03
CA THR A 189 17.35 -15.30 -17.71
C THR A 189 16.98 -15.35 -16.23
N ASN A 190 17.63 -14.55 -15.38
CA ASN A 190 17.53 -14.61 -13.92
C ASN A 190 16.78 -13.42 -13.32
N VAL A 191 16.14 -13.65 -12.17
CA VAL A 191 15.54 -12.60 -11.32
C VAL A 191 16.66 -11.68 -10.80
N PRO A 192 16.46 -10.34 -10.68
CA PRO A 192 15.23 -9.60 -11.01
C PRO A 192 15.08 -9.30 -12.49
N GLU A 193 16.16 -9.39 -13.27
CA GLU A 193 16.23 -8.93 -14.65
C GLU A 193 15.26 -9.61 -15.60
N LYS A 194 14.84 -10.84 -15.27
CA LYS A 194 13.78 -11.59 -15.94
C LYS A 194 12.47 -10.81 -16.05
N TRP A 195 12.16 -9.95 -15.08
CA TRP A 195 10.93 -9.16 -15.06
C TRP A 195 11.24 -7.71 -15.42
N THR A 196 10.72 -7.27 -16.57
CA THR A 196 10.95 -5.92 -17.08
C THR A 196 10.27 -4.90 -16.16
N GLY A 197 9.16 -5.25 -15.51
CA GLY A 197 8.47 -4.39 -14.58
C GLY A 197 9.34 -3.94 -13.42
N TYR A 198 10.29 -4.76 -12.96
CA TYR A 198 11.15 -4.49 -11.82
C TYR A 198 11.89 -3.15 -11.97
N ARG A 199 12.56 -2.98 -13.11
CA ARG A 199 13.33 -1.74 -13.39
C ARG A 199 12.44 -0.56 -13.75
N TYR A 200 11.15 -0.75 -13.98
CA TYR A 200 10.22 0.33 -14.29
C TYR A 200 9.24 0.63 -13.15
N ALA A 201 9.34 -0.07 -12.03
CA ALA A 201 8.54 0.18 -10.83
C ALA A 201 8.67 1.62 -10.33
N LEU A 202 9.76 2.34 -10.66
CA LEU A 202 9.89 3.78 -10.41
C LEU A 202 8.76 4.63 -11.01
N LEU A 203 8.02 4.11 -12.00
CA LEU A 203 6.85 4.77 -12.58
C LEU A 203 5.80 5.13 -11.51
N THR A 204 5.66 4.37 -10.44
CA THR A 204 4.72 4.69 -9.35
C THR A 204 4.98 6.09 -8.77
N GLY A 205 6.25 6.45 -8.56
CA GLY A 205 6.65 7.76 -8.05
C GLY A 205 6.85 8.81 -9.16
N LEU A 206 7.44 8.41 -10.29
CA LEU A 206 7.72 9.29 -11.41
C LEU A 206 6.42 9.83 -12.05
N ALA A 207 5.41 8.98 -12.25
CA ALA A 207 4.11 9.39 -12.79
C ALA A 207 3.44 10.45 -11.91
N ARG A 208 3.59 10.32 -10.59
CA ARG A 208 3.08 11.31 -9.63
C ARG A 208 3.81 12.64 -9.76
N TYR A 209 5.14 12.62 -9.92
CA TYR A 209 5.87 13.85 -10.16
C TYR A 209 5.51 14.51 -11.51
N ALA A 210 5.39 13.72 -12.59
CA ALA A 210 4.94 14.20 -13.89
C ALA A 210 3.55 14.88 -13.79
N GLN A 211 2.62 14.27 -13.05
CA GLN A 211 1.30 14.85 -12.79
C GLN A 211 1.38 16.17 -11.99
N ILE A 212 2.15 16.21 -10.89
CA ILE A 212 2.25 17.39 -10.02
C ILE A 212 2.95 18.56 -10.72
N SER A 213 4.05 18.28 -11.41
CA SER A 213 4.93 19.31 -11.95
C SER A 213 4.56 19.76 -13.35
N GLN A 214 3.97 18.86 -14.15
CA GLN A 214 3.87 19.01 -15.61
C GLN A 214 5.20 19.39 -16.28
N ASP A 215 6.34 19.03 -15.67
CA ASP A 215 7.67 19.26 -16.25
C ASP A 215 7.81 18.42 -17.53
N PRO A 216 8.11 19.03 -18.69
CA PRO A 216 8.17 18.30 -19.97
C PRO A 216 9.13 17.10 -19.95
N VAL A 217 10.27 17.20 -19.27
CA VAL A 217 11.23 16.10 -19.18
C VAL A 217 10.67 14.97 -18.33
N ALA A 218 9.97 15.30 -17.23
CA ALA A 218 9.30 14.29 -16.41
C ALA A 218 8.19 13.57 -17.16
N VAL A 219 7.38 14.33 -17.93
CA VAL A 219 6.28 13.80 -18.74
C VAL A 219 6.81 12.90 -19.85
N ASP A 220 7.80 13.35 -20.62
CA ASP A 220 8.40 12.59 -21.71
C ASP A 220 9.09 11.33 -21.20
N LEU A 221 9.82 11.42 -20.08
CA LEU A 221 10.43 10.26 -19.42
C LEU A 221 9.37 9.23 -19.02
N ALA A 222 8.33 9.67 -18.33
CA ALA A 222 7.29 8.78 -17.81
C ALA A 222 6.50 8.11 -18.94
N LEU A 223 6.04 8.89 -19.93
CA LEU A 223 5.30 8.35 -21.08
C LEU A 223 6.18 7.47 -21.97
N GLY A 224 7.46 7.83 -22.17
CA GLY A 224 8.39 7.01 -22.92
C GLY A 224 8.65 5.64 -22.30
N ILE A 225 8.79 5.59 -20.97
CA ILE A 225 8.88 4.32 -20.22
C ILE A 225 7.58 3.53 -20.34
N THR A 226 6.42 4.19 -20.18
CA THR A 226 5.10 3.56 -20.31
C THR A 226 4.93 2.89 -21.67
N ARG A 227 5.24 3.59 -22.76
CA ARG A 227 5.13 3.04 -24.12
C ARG A 227 6.04 1.84 -24.30
N HIS A 228 7.28 1.92 -23.81
CA HIS A 228 8.21 0.81 -23.86
C HIS A 228 7.68 -0.42 -23.12
N TYR A 229 7.24 -0.24 -21.86
CA TYR A 229 6.73 -1.34 -21.05
C TYR A 229 5.46 -1.97 -21.65
N MET A 230 4.52 -1.17 -22.15
CA MET A 230 3.30 -1.71 -22.77
C MET A 230 3.58 -2.49 -24.07
N ARG A 231 4.67 -2.19 -24.78
CA ARG A 231 5.06 -2.89 -26.02
C ARG A 231 5.93 -4.11 -25.78
N HIS A 232 6.75 -4.09 -24.73
CA HIS A 232 7.86 -5.04 -24.54
C HIS A 232 7.94 -5.67 -23.15
N GLY A 233 7.12 -5.24 -22.20
CA GLY A 233 7.03 -5.80 -20.86
C GLY A 233 6.34 -7.17 -20.81
N GLU A 234 6.36 -7.79 -19.64
CA GLU A 234 5.77 -9.12 -19.40
C GLU A 234 4.23 -9.17 -19.45
N VAL A 235 3.56 -8.01 -19.56
CA VAL A 235 2.11 -7.90 -19.62
C VAL A 235 1.67 -7.68 -21.08
N PRO A 236 1.10 -8.69 -21.75
CA PRO A 236 0.55 -8.54 -23.10
C PRO A 236 -0.63 -7.56 -23.15
N PRO A 237 -1.05 -7.12 -24.35
CA PRO A 237 -2.13 -6.15 -24.50
C PRO A 237 -3.47 -6.53 -23.85
N ASP A 238 -3.74 -7.83 -23.63
CA ASP A 238 -4.97 -8.32 -22.97
C ASP A 238 -4.93 -8.23 -21.43
N GLY A 239 -3.79 -7.84 -20.85
CA GLY A 239 -3.58 -7.64 -19.40
C GLY A 239 -3.21 -8.91 -18.62
N ARG A 240 -3.19 -10.10 -19.25
CA ARG A 240 -2.92 -11.37 -18.56
C ARG A 240 -1.44 -11.66 -18.44
N PHE A 241 -0.92 -11.77 -17.22
CA PHE A 241 0.53 -11.94 -16.99
C PHE A 241 0.88 -13.16 -16.14
N ARG A 242 2.15 -13.58 -16.25
CA ARG A 242 2.77 -14.65 -15.44
C ARG A 242 4.05 -14.13 -14.77
N ALA A 243 3.90 -13.48 -13.62
CA ALA A 243 5.00 -12.79 -12.95
C ALA A 243 4.69 -12.53 -11.46
N ASN A 244 5.71 -12.11 -10.72
CA ASN A 244 5.50 -11.56 -9.38
C ASN A 244 4.76 -10.22 -9.48
N THR A 245 3.76 -10.03 -8.64
CA THR A 245 2.85 -8.87 -8.65
C THR A 245 3.58 -7.59 -8.24
N HIS A 246 4.17 -7.56 -7.05
CA HIS A 246 4.96 -6.44 -6.52
C HIS A 246 6.43 -6.52 -6.92
N SER A 247 7.12 -7.57 -6.48
CA SER A 247 8.58 -7.74 -6.69
C SER A 247 8.97 -8.05 -8.13
N GLY A 248 8.01 -8.32 -9.03
CA GLY A 248 8.22 -8.33 -10.48
C GLY A 248 7.97 -6.96 -11.14
N GLY A 249 7.39 -6.02 -10.40
CA GLY A 249 7.09 -4.65 -10.82
C GLY A 249 5.81 -4.47 -11.64
N VAL A 250 5.03 -5.52 -11.89
CA VAL A 250 3.81 -5.47 -12.71
C VAL A 250 2.78 -4.48 -12.13
N LEU A 251 2.40 -4.63 -10.87
CA LEU A 251 1.42 -3.76 -10.24
C LEU A 251 1.95 -2.33 -10.02
N PRO A 252 3.18 -2.10 -9.51
CA PRO A 252 3.77 -0.77 -9.42
C PRO A 252 3.78 0.00 -10.75
N VAL A 253 4.17 -0.66 -11.84
CA VAL A 253 4.16 -0.05 -13.18
C VAL A 253 2.74 0.27 -13.63
N SER A 254 1.80 -0.66 -13.41
CA SER A 254 0.39 -0.48 -13.77
C SER A 254 -0.26 0.71 -13.05
N VAL A 255 0.07 0.92 -11.77
CA VAL A 255 -0.32 2.11 -11.01
C VAL A 255 0.21 3.39 -11.67
N GLY A 256 1.48 3.40 -12.07
CA GLY A 256 2.08 4.54 -12.78
C GLY A 256 1.39 4.83 -14.11
N ILE A 257 1.09 3.78 -14.89
CA ILE A 257 0.40 3.89 -16.19
C ILE A 257 -1.02 4.41 -16.03
N ALA A 258 -1.80 3.87 -15.08
CA ALA A 258 -3.16 4.35 -14.79
C ALA A 258 -3.14 5.84 -14.43
N ARG A 259 -2.19 6.26 -13.58
CA ARG A 259 -2.03 7.67 -13.17
C ARG A 259 -1.71 8.59 -14.34
N LEU A 260 -0.79 8.21 -15.23
CA LEU A 260 -0.46 8.99 -16.42
C LEU A 260 -1.67 9.10 -17.36
N GLY A 261 -2.41 8.00 -17.51
CA GLY A 261 -3.67 7.97 -18.28
C GLY A 261 -4.68 8.99 -17.77
N MET A 262 -4.90 9.03 -16.45
CA MET A 262 -5.77 10.01 -15.80
C MET A 262 -5.25 11.44 -15.94
N ALA A 263 -3.96 11.68 -15.65
CA ALA A 263 -3.37 13.00 -15.61
C ALA A 263 -3.32 13.69 -16.97
N PHE A 264 -3.12 12.92 -18.05
CA PHE A 264 -2.91 13.44 -19.40
C PHE A 264 -4.02 13.05 -20.39
N GLY A 265 -5.16 12.55 -19.89
CA GLY A 265 -6.33 12.23 -20.72
C GLY A 265 -6.10 11.10 -21.73
N GLN A 266 -5.15 10.20 -21.47
CA GLN A 266 -4.83 9.07 -22.35
C GLN A 266 -5.63 7.84 -21.93
N ARG A 267 -6.87 7.76 -22.45
CA ARG A 267 -7.84 6.71 -22.12
C ARG A 267 -7.29 5.29 -22.32
N GLU A 268 -6.50 5.08 -23.37
CA GLU A 268 -5.85 3.79 -23.67
C GLU A 268 -4.96 3.25 -22.53
N LEU A 269 -4.30 4.15 -21.79
CA LEU A 269 -3.46 3.79 -20.64
C LEU A 269 -4.32 3.31 -19.47
N VAL A 270 -5.43 4.00 -19.21
CA VAL A 270 -6.41 3.62 -18.17
C VAL A 270 -7.04 2.28 -18.52
N GLU A 271 -7.45 2.07 -19.77
CA GLU A 271 -8.03 0.82 -20.23
C GLU A 271 -7.05 -0.35 -20.16
N TRP A 272 -5.78 -0.14 -20.51
CA TRP A 272 -4.74 -1.15 -20.36
C TRP A 272 -4.54 -1.51 -18.88
N ALA A 273 -4.40 -0.52 -18.01
CA ALA A 273 -4.22 -0.76 -16.57
C ALA A 273 -5.45 -1.44 -15.95
N ASN A 274 -6.65 -1.14 -16.45
CA ASN A 274 -7.88 -1.80 -16.03
C ASN A 274 -7.88 -3.30 -16.38
N ARG A 275 -7.37 -3.69 -17.54
CA ARG A 275 -7.25 -5.12 -17.90
C ARG A 275 -6.29 -5.86 -16.99
N VAL A 276 -5.17 -5.23 -16.60
CA VAL A 276 -4.26 -5.78 -15.59
C VAL A 276 -4.97 -5.96 -14.26
N TYR A 277 -5.69 -4.93 -13.80
CA TYR A 277 -6.45 -4.98 -12.56
C TYR A 277 -7.48 -6.11 -12.56
N LEU A 278 -8.26 -6.26 -13.63
CA LEU A 278 -9.29 -7.30 -13.74
C LEU A 278 -8.67 -8.71 -13.70
N TRP A 279 -7.56 -8.93 -14.40
CA TRP A 279 -6.82 -10.19 -14.31
C TRP A 279 -6.31 -10.46 -12.89
N THR A 280 -5.73 -9.46 -12.22
CA THR A 280 -5.27 -9.59 -10.83
C THR A 280 -6.44 -9.89 -9.88
N ARG A 281 -7.56 -9.19 -10.04
CA ARG A 281 -8.79 -9.39 -9.26
C ARG A 281 -9.37 -10.77 -9.43
N GLU A 282 -9.44 -11.28 -10.67
CA GLU A 282 -9.92 -12.64 -10.97
C GLU A 282 -9.09 -13.74 -10.28
N ASN A 283 -7.82 -13.46 -9.99
CA ASN A 283 -6.90 -14.37 -9.30
C ASN A 283 -6.71 -14.04 -7.82
N THR A 284 -7.45 -13.06 -7.29
CA THR A 284 -7.44 -12.70 -5.87
C THR A 284 -8.67 -13.30 -5.21
N LEU A 285 -8.49 -14.05 -4.13
CA LEU A 285 -9.62 -14.65 -3.42
C LEU A 285 -10.49 -13.58 -2.75
N ASP A 286 -11.76 -13.89 -2.51
CA ASP A 286 -12.75 -12.98 -1.93
C ASP A 286 -12.26 -12.24 -0.69
N PHE A 287 -11.49 -12.89 0.20
CA PHE A 287 -10.96 -12.29 1.42
C PHE A 287 -9.68 -11.45 1.22
N GLY A 288 -9.32 -11.19 -0.03
CA GLY A 288 -8.20 -10.36 -0.41
C GLY A 288 -6.85 -11.09 -0.46
N PHE A 289 -6.83 -12.43 -0.46
CA PHE A 289 -5.59 -13.17 -0.67
C PHE A 289 -5.15 -13.06 -2.12
N LEU A 290 -4.13 -12.24 -2.34
CA LEU A 290 -3.47 -12.02 -3.62
C LEU A 290 -2.17 -12.83 -3.62
N PRO A 291 -2.03 -13.87 -4.46
CA PRO A 291 -0.77 -14.59 -4.58
C PRO A 291 0.37 -13.68 -5.06
N ASP A 292 1.56 -13.82 -4.48
CA ASP A 292 2.74 -13.04 -4.88
C ASP A 292 3.12 -13.27 -6.34
N GLY A 293 3.02 -14.52 -6.78
CA GLY A 293 3.23 -14.92 -8.16
C GLY A 293 1.95 -15.36 -8.86
N LEU A 294 1.37 -14.49 -9.70
CA LEU A 294 0.23 -14.88 -10.55
C LEU A 294 0.72 -15.70 -11.74
N GLY A 295 0.08 -16.84 -11.98
CA GLY A 295 0.45 -17.78 -13.05
C GLY A 295 1.85 -18.40 -12.87
N LEU A 296 2.44 -18.29 -11.68
CA LEU A 296 3.68 -18.95 -11.28
C LEU A 296 3.36 -20.22 -10.47
N GLU A 297 4.36 -21.09 -10.31
CA GLU A 297 4.29 -22.26 -9.44
C GLU A 297 5.33 -22.12 -8.31
N GLY A 298 5.12 -22.85 -7.21
CA GLY A 298 6.05 -22.92 -6.09
C GLY A 298 5.70 -22.01 -4.92
N PHE A 299 6.71 -21.57 -4.18
CA PHE A 299 6.53 -20.85 -2.91
C PHE A 299 5.72 -19.54 -3.06
N TRP A 300 6.06 -18.73 -4.07
CA TRP A 300 5.44 -17.42 -4.30
C TRP A 300 3.98 -17.50 -4.79
N SER A 301 3.55 -18.63 -5.37
CA SER A 301 2.13 -18.83 -5.71
C SER A 301 1.25 -19.18 -4.50
N GLY A 302 1.87 -19.47 -3.34
CA GLY A 302 1.16 -19.85 -2.10
C GLY A 302 1.21 -18.79 -1.00
N THR A 303 1.77 -17.62 -1.28
CA THR A 303 2.02 -16.55 -0.31
C THR A 303 1.40 -15.23 -0.77
N CYS A 304 1.14 -14.33 0.18
CA CYS A 304 0.52 -13.02 -0.06
C CYS A 304 1.32 -11.92 0.65
N GLU A 305 2.00 -11.09 -0.14
CA GLU A 305 2.84 -9.97 0.25
C GLU A 305 2.00 -8.71 0.42
N THR A 306 2.22 -8.01 1.53
CA THR A 306 1.50 -6.77 1.84
C THR A 306 1.76 -5.66 0.80
N CYS A 307 2.96 -5.57 0.24
CA CYS A 307 3.23 -4.60 -0.83
C CYS A 307 2.42 -4.86 -2.10
N GLY A 308 2.17 -6.13 -2.46
CA GLY A 308 1.29 -6.48 -3.57
C GLY A 308 -0.15 -6.03 -3.34
N LEU A 309 -0.66 -6.21 -2.12
CA LEU A 309 -1.97 -5.68 -1.71
C LEU A 309 -2.03 -4.15 -1.79
N ALA A 310 -0.95 -3.47 -1.41
CA ALA A 310 -0.86 -2.02 -1.50
C ALA A 310 -0.98 -1.51 -2.94
N ASP A 311 -0.27 -2.13 -3.89
CA ASP A 311 -0.36 -1.76 -5.29
C ASP A 311 -1.72 -2.12 -5.90
N PHE A 312 -2.31 -3.26 -5.50
CA PHE A 312 -3.64 -3.68 -5.94
C PHE A 312 -4.73 -2.69 -5.51
N ILE A 313 -4.71 -2.27 -4.24
CA ILE A 313 -5.60 -1.22 -3.72
C ILE A 313 -5.34 0.11 -4.42
N HIS A 314 -4.08 0.48 -4.63
CA HIS A 314 -3.74 1.74 -5.32
C HIS A 314 -4.31 1.77 -6.74
N LEU A 315 -4.17 0.67 -7.47
CA LEU A 315 -4.70 0.55 -8.81
C LEU A 315 -6.24 0.60 -8.82
N ALA A 316 -6.90 -0.09 -7.88
CA ALA A 316 -8.36 -0.04 -7.72
C ALA A 316 -8.88 1.39 -7.49
N VAL A 317 -8.20 2.15 -6.62
CA VAL A 317 -8.56 3.55 -6.33
C VAL A 317 -8.43 4.41 -7.59
N LEU A 318 -7.28 4.35 -8.28
CA LEU A 318 -7.06 5.15 -9.49
C LEU A 318 -8.07 4.81 -10.59
N LEU A 319 -8.33 3.52 -10.84
CA LEU A 319 -9.29 3.10 -11.85
C LEU A 319 -10.72 3.50 -11.51
N THR A 320 -11.08 3.51 -10.22
CA THR A 320 -12.39 3.99 -9.78
C THR A 320 -12.51 5.50 -9.96
N GLU A 321 -11.49 6.27 -9.57
CA GLU A 321 -11.44 7.72 -9.79
C GLU A 321 -11.42 8.09 -11.28
N ALA A 322 -10.85 7.22 -12.13
CA ALA A 322 -10.86 7.38 -13.59
C ALA A 322 -12.19 7.02 -14.26
N GLY A 323 -13.16 6.47 -13.51
CA GLY A 323 -14.42 5.98 -14.06
C GLY A 323 -14.30 4.70 -14.90
N ALA A 324 -13.21 3.93 -14.75
CA ALA A 324 -12.99 2.68 -15.47
C ALA A 324 -13.76 1.48 -14.87
N GLY A 325 -14.22 1.61 -13.62
CA GLY A 325 -15.07 0.66 -12.91
C GLY A 325 -15.39 1.15 -11.49
N GLU A 326 -16.31 0.49 -10.78
CA GLU A 326 -16.61 0.79 -9.38
C GLU A 326 -15.98 -0.28 -8.47
N TYR A 327 -14.76 -0.04 -7.97
CA TYR A 327 -14.00 -1.03 -7.19
C TYR A 327 -14.01 -0.79 -5.67
N TRP A 328 -14.98 -0.02 -5.18
CA TRP A 328 -15.10 0.30 -3.74
C TRP A 328 -15.24 -0.93 -2.85
N ASP A 329 -16.01 -1.94 -3.28
CA ASP A 329 -16.16 -3.18 -2.52
C ASP A 329 -14.86 -3.98 -2.44
N ASP A 330 -14.02 -3.94 -3.47
CA ASP A 330 -12.73 -4.62 -3.48
C ASP A 330 -11.74 -3.90 -2.56
N ILE A 331 -11.68 -2.57 -2.63
CA ILE A 331 -10.86 -1.74 -1.73
C ILE A 331 -11.22 -2.02 -0.27
N GLU A 332 -12.50 -2.01 0.08
CA GLU A 332 -12.95 -2.25 1.44
C GLU A 332 -12.69 -3.70 1.89
N ARG A 333 -13.05 -4.69 1.07
CA ARG A 333 -12.98 -6.11 1.42
C ARG A 333 -11.54 -6.59 1.56
N VAL A 334 -10.62 -6.17 0.68
CA VAL A 334 -9.19 -6.49 0.81
C VAL A 334 -8.61 -5.84 2.06
N SER A 335 -8.95 -4.58 2.30
CA SER A 335 -8.40 -3.81 3.42
C SER A 335 -8.79 -4.37 4.78
N ARG A 336 -10.07 -4.73 4.94
CA ARG A 336 -10.60 -5.28 6.19
C ARG A 336 -10.19 -6.70 6.48
N ASN A 337 -9.71 -7.45 5.48
CA ASN A 337 -9.34 -8.85 5.63
C ASN A 337 -7.84 -8.98 5.44
N GLN A 338 -7.37 -9.50 4.32
CA GLN A 338 -5.96 -9.89 4.18
C GLN A 338 -4.97 -8.77 4.47
N LEU A 339 -5.23 -7.52 4.07
CA LEU A 339 -4.31 -6.42 4.37
C LEU A 339 -4.15 -6.21 5.88
N LEU A 340 -5.27 -6.05 6.60
CA LEU A 340 -5.23 -5.84 8.05
C LEU A 340 -4.73 -7.09 8.78
N GLU A 341 -5.08 -8.28 8.30
CA GLU A 341 -4.67 -9.54 8.90
C GLU A 341 -3.21 -9.89 8.62
N ASN A 342 -2.56 -9.28 7.63
CA ASN A 342 -1.11 -9.36 7.48
C ASN A 342 -0.35 -8.57 8.58
N GLN A 343 -1.02 -7.77 9.43
CA GLN A 343 -0.37 -7.02 10.50
C GLN A 343 -0.13 -7.86 11.75
N TYR A 344 1.12 -7.85 12.25
CA TYR A 344 1.48 -8.50 13.51
C TYR A 344 0.98 -7.70 14.72
N ARG A 345 -0.13 -8.14 15.34
CA ARG A 345 -0.78 -7.37 16.42
C ARG A 345 -0.72 -8.05 17.79
N ASP A 346 -0.66 -9.38 17.82
CA ASP A 346 -0.67 -10.15 19.06
C ASP A 346 0.75 -10.37 19.61
N GLU A 347 1.13 -9.49 20.54
CA GLU A 347 2.42 -9.58 21.23
C GLU A 347 2.62 -10.90 21.98
N VAL A 348 1.55 -11.41 22.61
CA VAL A 348 1.61 -12.64 23.40
C VAL A 348 1.91 -13.82 22.49
N ALA A 349 1.24 -13.90 21.34
CA ALA A 349 1.50 -14.93 20.35
C ALA A 349 2.92 -14.83 19.77
N ILE A 350 3.43 -13.62 19.51
CA ILE A 350 4.82 -13.42 19.03
C ILE A 350 5.83 -13.90 20.08
N ARG A 351 5.65 -13.53 21.36
CA ARG A 351 6.53 -14.00 22.45
C ARG A 351 6.41 -15.49 22.69
N HIS A 352 5.22 -16.07 22.51
CA HIS A 352 5.06 -17.53 22.60
C HIS A 352 5.87 -18.24 21.50
N LEU A 353 5.83 -17.71 20.28
CA LEU A 353 6.61 -18.25 19.16
C LEU A 353 8.12 -18.01 19.32
N PHE A 354 8.50 -16.88 19.91
CA PHE A 354 9.89 -16.49 20.15
C PHE A 354 10.14 -16.12 21.63
N PRO A 355 10.26 -17.09 22.55
CA PRO A 355 10.29 -16.82 24.00
C PRO A 355 11.43 -15.94 24.50
N ARG A 356 12.50 -15.80 23.71
CA ARG A 356 13.69 -15.00 24.06
C ARG A 356 13.83 -13.72 23.22
N ILE A 357 12.81 -13.35 22.45
CA ILE A 357 12.86 -12.14 21.61
C ILE A 357 13.16 -10.91 22.47
N ASP A 358 14.13 -10.11 22.02
CA ASP A 358 14.47 -8.84 22.64
C ASP A 358 13.33 -7.83 22.43
N ASP A 359 13.07 -6.97 23.42
CA ASP A 359 11.96 -6.01 23.36
C ASP A 359 12.10 -5.01 22.20
N ARG A 360 13.34 -4.66 21.80
CA ARG A 360 13.58 -3.80 20.63
C ARG A 360 13.17 -4.51 19.34
N VAL A 361 13.53 -5.78 19.19
CA VAL A 361 13.16 -6.58 18.00
C VAL A 361 11.66 -6.86 17.97
N LEU A 362 11.05 -7.10 19.13
CA LEU A 362 9.61 -7.23 19.25
C LEU A 362 8.89 -5.95 18.84
N ALA A 363 9.39 -4.78 19.24
CA ALA A 363 8.83 -3.49 18.82
C ALA A 363 8.94 -3.30 17.28
N MET A 364 9.98 -3.81 16.63
CA MET A 364 10.11 -3.80 15.15
C MET A 364 9.11 -4.73 14.45
N LEU A 365 8.63 -5.78 15.13
CA LEU A 365 7.63 -6.72 14.61
C LEU A 365 6.21 -6.25 14.91
N ARG A 366 5.90 -5.89 16.15
CA ARG A 366 4.54 -5.51 16.59
C ARG A 366 4.09 -4.24 15.86
N GLY A 367 3.10 -4.39 14.98
CA GLY A 367 2.58 -3.35 14.10
C GLY A 367 3.15 -3.40 12.68
N GLY A 368 4.22 -4.17 12.47
CA GLY A 368 4.74 -4.49 11.14
C GLY A 368 3.79 -5.40 10.36
N PHE A 369 4.11 -5.60 9.09
CA PHE A 369 3.29 -6.38 8.16
C PHE A 369 4.08 -7.51 7.53
N GLU A 370 3.40 -8.62 7.28
CA GLU A 370 3.97 -9.83 6.69
C GLU A 370 4.33 -9.65 5.21
N CYS A 371 5.48 -10.20 4.83
CA CYS A 371 6.02 -10.17 3.47
C CYS A 371 5.73 -11.46 2.68
N ALA A 372 5.35 -12.54 3.37
CA ALA A 372 4.99 -13.81 2.74
C ALA A 372 3.90 -14.53 3.55
N ALA A 373 2.70 -13.95 3.61
CA ALA A 373 1.61 -14.50 4.43
C ALA A 373 1.02 -15.76 3.79
N ASN A 374 0.78 -16.80 4.59
CA ASN A 374 -0.11 -17.88 4.18
C ASN A 374 -1.57 -17.45 4.42
N PRO A 375 -2.57 -18.11 3.79
CA PRO A 375 -3.97 -17.69 3.87
C PRO A 375 -4.54 -17.48 5.28
N ASN A 376 -4.08 -18.21 6.29
CA ASN A 376 -4.51 -18.06 7.68
C ASN A 376 -3.35 -18.20 8.67
N ASP A 377 -2.12 -17.85 8.27
CA ASP A 377 -0.93 -18.06 9.11
C ASP A 377 0.16 -17.04 8.75
N LEU A 378 0.68 -16.32 9.75
CA LEU A 378 1.84 -15.44 9.60
C LEU A 378 3.09 -16.03 10.25
N LEU A 379 4.21 -15.32 10.12
CA LEU A 379 5.51 -15.67 10.68
C LEU A 379 5.99 -17.05 10.20
N THR A 380 5.54 -17.46 9.00
CA THR A 380 5.83 -18.77 8.40
C THR A 380 7.11 -18.78 7.59
N TRP A 381 7.56 -17.61 7.15
CA TRP A 381 8.82 -17.43 6.43
C TRP A 381 10.03 -17.39 7.38
N LYS A 382 11.21 -17.08 6.84
CA LYS A 382 12.50 -17.02 7.54
C LYS A 382 12.73 -15.72 8.29
N GLY A 383 11.96 -14.68 7.98
CA GLY A 383 12.09 -13.37 8.60
C GLY A 383 11.03 -12.39 8.09
N ALA A 384 11.04 -11.18 8.65
CA ALA A 384 10.19 -10.07 8.22
C ALA A 384 10.99 -8.96 7.56
N GLU A 385 10.54 -8.58 6.37
CA GLU A 385 11.02 -7.43 5.63
C GLU A 385 10.39 -6.12 6.10
N GLY A 386 11.18 -5.05 6.12
CA GLY A 386 10.73 -3.71 6.47
C GLY A 386 9.86 -3.07 5.37
N CYS A 387 9.96 -3.54 4.13
CA CYS A 387 9.28 -2.97 2.97
C CYS A 387 7.74 -2.95 3.15
N CYS A 388 7.21 -3.99 3.78
CA CYS A 388 5.79 -4.21 3.99
C CYS A 388 5.18 -3.25 5.03
N ILE A 389 5.99 -2.64 5.90
CA ILE A 389 5.49 -1.64 6.85
C ILE A 389 5.07 -0.37 6.12
N GLY A 390 5.94 0.18 5.26
CA GLY A 390 5.63 1.33 4.42
C GLY A 390 4.53 1.00 3.39
N GLY A 391 4.54 -0.21 2.83
CA GLY A 391 3.49 -0.71 1.94
C GLY A 391 2.12 -0.76 2.62
N GLY A 392 2.04 -1.37 3.80
CA GLY A 392 0.83 -1.48 4.61
C GLY A 392 0.26 -0.12 5.03
N ILE A 393 1.12 0.80 5.49
CA ILE A 393 0.69 2.17 5.82
C ILE A 393 0.09 2.87 4.59
N ARG A 394 0.74 2.77 3.42
CA ARG A 394 0.21 3.34 2.18
C ARG A 394 -1.12 2.71 1.77
N ALA A 395 -1.24 1.38 1.85
CA ALA A 395 -2.49 0.70 1.53
C ALA A 395 -3.64 1.20 2.42
N LEU A 396 -3.39 1.30 3.74
CA LEU A 396 -4.36 1.84 4.70
C LEU A 396 -4.64 3.33 4.46
N TYR A 397 -3.65 4.13 4.08
CA TYR A 397 -3.83 5.52 3.65
C TYR A 397 -4.76 5.62 2.44
N LEU A 398 -4.54 4.80 1.42
CA LEU A 398 -5.35 4.80 0.20
C LEU A 398 -6.79 4.41 0.51
N THR A 399 -7.00 3.38 1.32
CA THR A 399 -8.32 2.96 1.79
C THR A 399 -9.02 4.07 2.61
N TRP A 400 -8.28 4.73 3.49
CA TRP A 400 -8.80 5.83 4.30
C TRP A 400 -9.13 7.06 3.45
N ARG A 401 -8.24 7.49 2.54
CA ARG A 401 -8.44 8.66 1.68
C ARG A 401 -9.62 8.46 0.73
N SER A 402 -9.85 7.23 0.28
CA SER A 402 -10.89 6.92 -0.69
C SER A 402 -12.23 6.55 -0.04
N ALA A 403 -12.32 6.56 1.30
CA ALA A 403 -13.55 6.23 2.02
C ALA A 403 -14.71 7.19 1.71
N LEU A 404 -14.38 8.44 1.37
CA LEU A 404 -15.33 9.47 0.99
C LEU A 404 -14.69 10.46 0.01
N SER A 405 -15.53 11.12 -0.78
CA SER A 405 -15.17 12.30 -1.59
C SER A 405 -16.05 13.48 -1.22
N GLU A 406 -15.50 14.68 -1.39
CA GLU A 406 -16.19 15.93 -1.05
C GLU A 406 -16.11 16.92 -2.20
N SER A 407 -17.23 17.57 -2.47
CA SER A 407 -17.35 18.72 -3.37
C SER A 407 -17.91 19.92 -2.60
N ALA A 408 -18.09 21.07 -3.27
CA ALA A 408 -18.46 22.34 -2.64
C ALA A 408 -19.81 22.36 -1.87
N GLY A 409 -20.59 21.27 -1.85
CA GLY A 409 -21.81 21.17 -1.06
C GLY A 409 -22.33 19.74 -0.85
N GLU A 410 -21.49 18.74 -1.10
CA GLU A 410 -21.88 17.32 -1.00
C GLU A 410 -20.71 16.48 -0.54
N THR A 411 -20.99 15.55 0.39
CA THR A 411 -20.07 14.46 0.75
C THR A 411 -20.66 13.13 0.30
N ARG A 412 -19.88 12.36 -0.46
CA ARG A 412 -20.22 10.99 -0.86
C ARG A 412 -19.36 10.01 -0.07
N VAL A 413 -19.98 9.10 0.70
CA VAL A 413 -19.31 8.03 1.44
C VAL A 413 -19.33 6.77 0.58
N HIS A 414 -18.15 6.28 0.21
CA HIS A 414 -17.96 5.18 -0.74
C HIS A 414 -17.79 3.82 -0.05
N THR A 415 -17.11 3.78 1.09
CA THR A 415 -16.81 2.54 1.83
C THR A 415 -17.22 2.68 3.29
N GLY A 416 -17.40 1.56 3.97
CA GLY A 416 -17.68 1.50 5.41
C GLY A 416 -16.46 1.81 6.28
N ILE A 417 -15.61 2.78 5.92
CA ILE A 417 -14.41 3.11 6.70
C ILE A 417 -14.65 4.40 7.49
N SER A 418 -14.45 4.35 8.80
CA SER A 418 -14.60 5.51 9.67
C SER A 418 -13.53 6.57 9.38
N ARG A 419 -13.98 7.80 9.11
CA ARG A 419 -13.12 8.93 8.78
C ARG A 419 -13.79 10.26 9.17
N SER A 420 -12.99 11.16 9.71
CA SER A 420 -13.38 12.55 9.96
C SER A 420 -12.71 13.48 8.95
N THR A 421 -13.44 14.50 8.51
CA THR A 421 -12.93 15.64 7.74
C THR A 421 -13.37 16.93 8.44
N PRO A 422 -12.94 18.13 7.99
CA PRO A 422 -13.43 19.40 8.57
C PRO A 422 -14.95 19.59 8.48
N THR A 423 -15.62 18.74 7.71
CA THR A 423 -16.97 18.98 7.23
C THR A 423 -17.94 17.86 7.58
N VAL A 424 -17.47 16.62 7.79
CA VAL A 424 -18.26 15.49 8.28
C VAL A 424 -17.45 14.59 9.22
N ARG A 425 -18.17 13.78 10.00
CA ARG A 425 -17.60 12.66 10.74
C ARG A 425 -18.36 11.38 10.39
N VAL A 426 -17.67 10.46 9.72
CA VAL A 426 -18.19 9.15 9.33
C VAL A 426 -17.80 8.11 10.37
N ARG A 427 -18.80 7.40 10.90
CA ARG A 427 -18.65 6.23 11.77
C ARG A 427 -19.26 5.02 11.08
N ALA A 428 -18.44 4.01 10.81
CA ALA A 428 -18.91 2.75 10.24
C ALA A 428 -18.77 1.63 11.26
N LEU A 429 -19.86 0.88 11.45
CA LEU A 429 -20.01 -0.08 12.56
C LEU A 429 -19.88 -1.54 12.11
N GLU A 430 -19.55 -1.81 10.86
CA GLU A 430 -19.28 -3.16 10.37
C GLU A 430 -17.93 -3.66 10.91
N PRO A 431 -17.86 -4.86 11.52
CA PRO A 431 -18.80 -6.00 11.44
C PRO A 431 -19.83 -6.14 12.58
N TRP A 432 -19.85 -5.24 13.57
CA TRP A 432 -20.73 -5.37 14.73
C TRP A 432 -22.19 -5.09 14.38
N GLN A 433 -22.41 -4.08 13.53
CA GLN A 433 -23.70 -3.67 13.02
C GLN A 433 -23.55 -3.17 11.57
N GLY A 434 -24.46 -3.56 10.68
CA GLY A 434 -24.50 -3.00 9.33
C GLY A 434 -25.07 -1.60 9.38
N ARG A 435 -24.22 -0.62 9.70
CA ARG A 435 -24.62 0.78 9.87
C ARG A 435 -23.46 1.72 9.61
N ILE A 436 -23.73 2.74 8.81
CA ILE A 436 -22.85 3.88 8.57
C ILE A 436 -23.59 5.13 9.05
N GLU A 437 -22.93 5.94 9.86
CA GLU A 437 -23.42 7.21 10.38
C GLU A 437 -22.52 8.34 9.89
N VAL A 438 -23.12 9.45 9.47
CA VAL A 438 -22.44 10.65 8.99
C VAL A 438 -22.99 11.84 9.76
N GLU A 439 -22.22 12.30 10.73
CA GLU A 439 -22.48 13.54 11.45
C GLU A 439 -21.97 14.71 10.60
N VAL A 440 -22.84 15.67 10.33
CA VAL A 440 -22.52 16.84 9.51
C VAL A 440 -21.91 17.93 10.38
N LEU A 441 -20.71 18.41 10.03
CA LEU A 441 -20.02 19.51 10.73
C LEU A 441 -20.18 20.86 10.02
N SER A 442 -20.47 20.82 8.72
CA SER A 442 -20.79 22.00 7.91
C SER A 442 -21.94 21.68 6.94
N PRO A 443 -22.93 22.58 6.73
CA PRO A 443 -24.13 22.27 5.96
C PRO A 443 -23.85 21.72 4.56
N ARG A 444 -24.44 20.56 4.21
CA ARG A 444 -24.22 19.88 2.93
C ARG A 444 -25.19 18.72 2.69
N ARG A 445 -25.28 18.28 1.43
CA ARG A 445 -25.91 17.01 1.05
C ARG A 445 -25.01 15.84 1.41
N ILE A 446 -25.61 14.70 1.71
CA ILE A 446 -24.90 13.46 2.03
C ILE A 446 -25.37 12.35 1.09
N ALA A 447 -24.44 11.58 0.55
CA ALA A 447 -24.73 10.34 -0.17
C ALA A 447 -23.97 9.19 0.50
N ILE A 448 -24.66 8.11 0.88
CA ILE A 448 -24.03 6.95 1.53
C ILE A 448 -24.20 5.73 0.63
N ARG A 449 -23.09 5.13 0.18
CA ARG A 449 -23.12 3.92 -0.66
C ARG A 449 -23.51 2.69 0.16
N LEU A 450 -24.39 1.86 -0.37
CA LEU A 450 -24.61 0.50 0.13
C LEU A 450 -23.50 -0.46 -0.35
N PRO A 451 -23.03 -1.37 0.52
CA PRO A 451 -22.17 -2.47 0.10
C PRO A 451 -22.84 -3.36 -0.97
N ALA A 452 -22.05 -3.97 -1.86
CA ALA A 452 -22.59 -4.75 -2.98
C ALA A 452 -23.49 -5.94 -2.58
N TYR A 453 -23.27 -6.51 -1.40
CA TYR A 453 -24.03 -7.65 -0.87
C TYR A 453 -25.42 -7.29 -0.33
N THR A 454 -25.76 -6.00 -0.29
CA THR A 454 -27.06 -5.48 0.15
C THR A 454 -27.80 -4.80 -1.01
N ARG A 455 -29.14 -4.83 -0.94
CA ARG A 455 -30.02 -4.11 -1.87
C ARG A 455 -30.76 -2.98 -1.17
N PRO A 456 -31.12 -1.89 -1.87
CA PRO A 456 -31.86 -0.76 -1.30
C PRO A 456 -33.08 -1.14 -0.45
N GLU A 457 -33.87 -2.11 -0.90
CA GLU A 457 -35.09 -2.59 -0.23
C GLU A 457 -34.84 -3.24 1.14
N ASP A 458 -33.61 -3.74 1.37
CA ASP A 458 -33.22 -4.38 2.62
C ASP A 458 -32.58 -3.37 3.59
N SER A 459 -32.53 -2.08 3.22
CA SER A 459 -31.87 -1.02 3.99
C SER A 459 -32.85 -0.01 4.58
N THR A 460 -32.41 0.76 5.57
CA THR A 460 -33.21 1.85 6.15
C THR A 460 -32.33 3.08 6.34
N ALA A 461 -32.77 4.20 5.78
CA ALA A 461 -32.15 5.51 5.95
C ALA A 461 -32.75 6.25 7.14
N TRP A 462 -31.92 7.05 7.82
CA TRP A 462 -32.29 7.76 9.04
C TRP A 462 -31.73 9.19 9.02
N VAL A 463 -32.49 10.13 9.59
CA VAL A 463 -32.01 11.47 9.94
C VAL A 463 -32.36 11.74 11.39
N ASP A 464 -31.36 12.06 12.21
CA ASP A 464 -31.51 12.34 13.65
C ASP A 464 -32.30 11.24 14.39
N GLY A 465 -32.00 9.98 14.06
CA GLY A 465 -32.63 8.80 14.66
C GLY A 465 -34.05 8.49 14.19
N ARG A 466 -34.60 9.25 13.23
CA ARG A 466 -35.92 9.00 12.64
C ARG A 466 -35.78 8.35 11.26
N PRO A 467 -36.54 7.29 10.94
CA PRO A 467 -36.47 6.68 9.62
C PRO A 467 -37.00 7.64 8.56
N VAL A 468 -36.34 7.69 7.41
CA VAL A 468 -36.72 8.51 6.26
C VAL A 468 -36.72 7.68 4.98
N THR A 469 -37.51 8.10 3.99
CA THR A 469 -37.43 7.53 2.64
C THR A 469 -36.28 8.18 1.90
N ALA A 470 -35.21 7.43 1.64
CA ALA A 470 -34.09 7.90 0.82
C ALA A 470 -34.45 7.88 -0.67
N GLN A 471 -33.95 8.87 -1.41
CA GLN A 471 -33.80 8.76 -2.86
C GLN A 471 -32.52 7.97 -3.17
N TRP A 472 -32.45 7.36 -4.34
CA TRP A 472 -31.33 6.51 -4.73
C TRP A 472 -30.71 6.97 -6.05
N GLU A 473 -29.38 7.02 -6.08
CA GLU A 473 -28.56 7.11 -7.29
C GLU A 473 -27.67 5.87 -7.31
N ASP A 474 -27.97 4.91 -8.19
CA ASP A 474 -27.37 3.57 -8.18
C ASP A 474 -27.44 2.91 -6.78
N ARG A 475 -26.31 2.84 -6.07
CA ARG A 475 -26.19 2.27 -4.71
C ARG A 475 -26.12 3.33 -3.61
N TYR A 476 -26.22 4.61 -3.94
CA TYR A 476 -26.13 5.69 -2.96
C TYR A 476 -27.51 6.09 -2.45
N ALA A 477 -27.70 5.99 -1.15
CA ALA A 477 -28.81 6.64 -0.47
C ALA A 477 -28.52 8.14 -0.38
N LEU A 478 -29.37 8.95 -0.99
CA LEU A 478 -29.26 10.40 -1.05
C LEU A 478 -30.05 11.05 0.10
N PHE A 479 -29.36 11.93 0.82
CA PHE A 479 -29.93 12.77 1.86
C PHE A 479 -29.93 14.23 1.37
N PRO A 480 -30.98 15.01 1.66
CA PRO A 480 -31.01 16.43 1.34
C PRO A 480 -29.90 17.18 2.08
N ALA A 481 -29.79 18.48 1.84
CA ALA A 481 -28.87 19.30 2.62
C ALA A 481 -29.23 19.23 4.11
N LEU A 482 -28.29 18.78 4.93
CA LEU A 482 -28.40 18.69 6.37
C LEU A 482 -27.59 19.82 7.01
N ASN A 483 -28.03 20.31 8.15
CA ASN A 483 -27.34 21.32 8.94
C ASN A 483 -26.25 20.70 9.81
N ALA A 484 -25.31 21.54 10.26
CA ALA A 484 -24.32 21.12 11.25
C ALA A 484 -25.00 20.54 12.51
N GLY A 485 -24.46 19.43 13.02
CA GLY A 485 -24.99 18.66 14.15
C GLY A 485 -26.02 17.59 13.78
N GLN A 486 -26.57 17.59 12.55
CA GLN A 486 -27.48 16.54 12.11
C GLN A 486 -26.72 15.27 11.69
N ILE A 487 -27.37 14.12 11.84
CA ILE A 487 -26.79 12.82 11.53
C ILE A 487 -27.61 12.12 10.45
N ALA A 488 -27.02 11.89 9.28
CA ALA A 488 -27.51 10.92 8.32
C ALA A 488 -27.01 9.52 8.68
N ALA A 489 -27.85 8.50 8.64
CA ALA A 489 -27.40 7.13 8.81
C ALA A 489 -28.08 6.17 7.83
N LEU A 490 -27.35 5.13 7.44
CA LEU A 490 -27.84 4.04 6.60
C LEU A 490 -27.59 2.73 7.33
N SER A 491 -28.66 1.99 7.62
CA SER A 491 -28.62 0.67 8.26
C SER A 491 -28.95 -0.43 7.23
N TYR A 492 -28.27 -1.57 7.31
CA TYR A 492 -28.37 -2.67 6.38
C TYR A 492 -28.06 -4.03 7.06
N PRO A 493 -28.54 -5.16 6.50
CA PRO A 493 -28.23 -6.47 7.04
C PRO A 493 -26.77 -6.86 6.80
N LEU A 494 -26.20 -7.60 7.75
CA LEU A 494 -24.89 -8.24 7.61
C LEU A 494 -25.11 -9.74 7.32
N PRO A 495 -25.13 -10.17 6.06
CA PRO A 495 -25.34 -11.58 5.72
C PRO A 495 -24.22 -12.44 6.30
N GLN A 496 -24.58 -13.63 6.80
CA GLN A 496 -23.62 -14.65 7.19
C GLN A 496 -23.50 -15.67 6.06
N ARG A 497 -22.28 -16.01 5.68
CA ARG A 497 -22.02 -17.03 4.66
C ARG A 497 -20.79 -17.86 5.04
N ARG A 498 -20.76 -19.09 4.55
CA ARG A 498 -19.58 -19.97 4.59
C ARG A 498 -19.08 -20.16 3.17
N SER A 499 -17.78 -20.01 2.97
CA SER A 499 -17.13 -20.15 1.66
C SER A 499 -15.92 -21.07 1.77
N THR A 500 -15.70 -21.89 0.74
CA THR A 500 -14.53 -22.77 0.64
C THR A 500 -13.58 -22.26 -0.43
N TYR A 501 -12.28 -22.31 -0.15
CA TYR A 501 -11.20 -21.87 -1.03
C TYR A 501 -10.14 -22.95 -1.13
N GLN A 502 -9.43 -22.99 -2.25
CA GLN A 502 -8.24 -23.81 -2.39
C GLN A 502 -7.04 -22.91 -2.71
N VAL A 503 -5.99 -22.99 -1.90
CA VAL A 503 -4.74 -22.24 -2.09
C VAL A 503 -3.57 -23.20 -1.97
N ALA A 504 -2.71 -23.23 -2.98
CA ALA A 504 -1.52 -24.07 -3.02
C ALA A 504 -1.78 -25.55 -2.61
N GLY A 505 -2.90 -26.11 -3.09
CA GLY A 505 -3.31 -27.49 -2.81
C GLY A 505 -3.86 -27.75 -1.40
N LYS A 506 -4.16 -26.71 -0.63
CA LYS A 506 -4.83 -26.80 0.68
C LYS A 506 -6.21 -26.18 0.63
N ASP A 507 -7.17 -26.86 1.24
CA ASP A 507 -8.54 -26.37 1.35
C ASP A 507 -8.71 -25.53 2.62
N TYR A 508 -9.40 -24.40 2.47
CA TYR A 508 -9.76 -23.49 3.54
C TYR A 508 -11.26 -23.28 3.55
N THR A 509 -11.86 -23.18 4.73
CA THR A 509 -13.26 -22.80 4.92
C THR A 509 -13.31 -21.53 5.76
N ALA A 510 -13.91 -20.47 5.23
CA ALA A 510 -14.06 -19.20 5.93
C ALA A 510 -15.53 -18.92 6.23
N ASP A 511 -15.79 -18.50 7.47
CA ASP A 511 -17.09 -17.96 7.87
C ASP A 511 -17.04 -16.43 7.79
N TRP A 512 -18.10 -15.86 7.23
CA TRP A 512 -18.21 -14.44 6.92
C TRP A 512 -19.37 -13.79 7.65
N ARG A 513 -19.25 -12.49 7.87
CA ARG A 513 -20.32 -11.58 8.26
C ARG A 513 -20.16 -10.27 7.48
N GLY A 514 -21.07 -9.99 6.56
CA GLY A 514 -20.89 -8.89 5.59
C GLY A 514 -19.62 -9.08 4.75
N ASN A 515 -18.79 -8.05 4.67
CA ASN A 515 -17.48 -8.08 3.99
C ASN A 515 -16.35 -8.62 4.87
N MET A 516 -16.62 -9.10 6.09
CA MET A 516 -15.57 -9.52 7.01
C MET A 516 -15.52 -11.04 7.20
N VAL A 517 -14.35 -11.64 7.01
CA VAL A 517 -14.06 -13.00 7.49
C VAL A 517 -13.96 -12.96 9.01
N ILE A 518 -14.80 -13.74 9.69
CA ILE A 518 -14.86 -13.78 11.16
C ILE A 518 -14.09 -14.97 11.73
N ASP A 519 -13.87 -16.01 10.92
CA ASP A 519 -13.18 -17.24 11.29
C ASP A 519 -12.73 -18.00 10.04
N MET A 520 -11.60 -18.70 10.11
CA MET A 520 -11.13 -19.56 9.00
C MET A 520 -10.50 -20.86 9.50
N GLN A 521 -10.78 -21.95 8.81
CA GLN A 521 -10.26 -23.30 9.05
C GLN A 521 -9.48 -23.80 7.81
N PRO A 522 -8.41 -24.60 7.98
CA PRO A 522 -7.75 -24.86 9.26
C PRO A 522 -7.09 -23.59 9.84
N PRO A 523 -6.87 -23.54 11.16
CA PRO A 523 -6.07 -22.47 11.76
C PRO A 523 -4.62 -22.57 11.24
N GLY A 524 -3.96 -21.42 11.14
CA GLY A 524 -2.51 -21.35 11.00
C GLY A 524 -1.78 -22.06 12.13
N VAL A 525 -0.56 -22.52 11.83
CA VAL A 525 0.26 -23.30 12.76
C VAL A 525 1.10 -22.39 13.66
N ARG A 526 1.62 -21.27 13.13
CA ARG A 526 2.55 -20.39 13.85
C ARG A 526 1.87 -19.16 14.43
N HIS A 527 1.06 -18.48 13.63
CA HIS A 527 0.38 -17.25 14.01
C HIS A 527 -0.93 -17.13 13.23
N PRO A 528 -2.01 -17.76 13.70
CA PRO A 528 -3.27 -17.76 12.98
C PRO A 528 -3.99 -16.39 13.09
N ILE A 529 -4.63 -15.96 12.00
CA ILE A 529 -5.06 -14.55 11.85
C ILE A 529 -6.58 -14.35 11.75
N TYR A 530 -7.33 -15.33 11.26
CA TYR A 530 -8.79 -15.23 11.20
C TYR A 530 -9.45 -15.82 12.44
N HIS A 531 -9.38 -15.11 13.57
CA HIS A 531 -10.02 -15.48 14.84
C HIS A 531 -10.79 -14.30 15.49
N ARG A 532 -11.82 -13.80 14.81
CA ARG A 532 -12.52 -12.55 15.21
C ARG A 532 -13.80 -12.78 16.01
N ARG A 533 -14.32 -14.01 16.08
CA ARG A 533 -15.57 -14.34 16.81
C ARG A 533 -15.63 -13.76 18.24
N PRO A 534 -14.58 -13.87 19.09
CA PRO A 534 -14.67 -13.38 20.46
C PRO A 534 -14.94 -11.87 20.54
N GLY A 535 -14.39 -11.08 19.62
CA GLY A 535 -14.53 -9.61 19.60
C GLY A 535 -15.85 -9.09 19.04
N LEU A 536 -16.71 -9.95 18.46
CA LEU A 536 -18.03 -9.56 17.96
C LEU A 536 -19.08 -9.43 19.07
N ASN A 537 -18.85 -10.07 20.21
CA ASN A 537 -19.75 -10.03 21.37
C ASN A 537 -19.35 -8.95 22.40
N THR A 538 -18.20 -8.30 22.19
CA THR A 538 -17.75 -7.19 23.04
C THR A 538 -18.47 -5.90 22.64
N PRO A 539 -19.00 -5.11 23.60
CA PRO A 539 -19.56 -3.80 23.30
C PRO A 539 -18.58 -2.93 22.51
N ILE A 540 -19.09 -2.22 21.50
CA ILE A 540 -18.29 -1.28 20.71
C ILE A 540 -17.87 -0.13 21.61
N ASP A 541 -16.57 0.16 21.69
CA ASP A 541 -16.09 1.34 22.40
C ASP A 541 -16.28 2.59 21.53
N LEU A 542 -17.48 3.18 21.60
CA LEU A 542 -17.81 4.42 20.89
C LEU A 542 -17.07 5.64 21.44
N ASN A 543 -16.47 5.55 22.64
CA ASN A 543 -15.75 6.63 23.32
C ASN A 543 -14.26 6.67 22.97
N SER A 544 -13.66 5.52 22.59
CA SER A 544 -12.33 5.45 21.97
C SER A 544 -12.18 6.33 20.73
N ALA A 545 -13.32 6.68 20.11
CA ALA A 545 -13.42 7.57 18.96
C ALA A 545 -12.85 8.97 19.23
N ASN A 546 -12.79 9.46 20.48
CA ASN A 546 -12.32 10.82 20.75
C ASN A 546 -10.85 11.04 20.31
N ARG A 547 -10.03 9.98 20.26
CA ARG A 547 -8.63 10.08 19.83
C ARG A 547 -8.46 10.42 18.34
N TRP A 548 -9.43 10.03 17.49
CA TRP A 548 -9.34 10.18 16.03
C TRP A 548 -10.44 11.11 15.46
N GLN A 549 -11.06 11.90 16.33
CA GLN A 549 -12.20 12.77 16.01
C GLN A 549 -11.79 14.17 15.57
N GLU A 550 -10.54 14.58 15.80
CA GLU A 550 -10.03 15.87 15.33
C GLU A 550 -9.92 15.84 13.81
N ALA A 551 -10.66 16.75 13.17
CA ALA A 551 -10.59 16.92 11.75
C ALA A 551 -9.22 17.46 11.37
N VAL A 552 -8.48 16.70 10.57
CA VAL A 552 -7.28 17.22 9.92
C VAL A 552 -7.70 17.69 8.53
N GLU A 553 -7.41 18.94 8.20
CA GLU A 553 -7.50 19.45 6.83
C GLU A 553 -6.36 18.80 6.04
N VAL A 554 -6.62 17.60 5.53
CA VAL A 554 -5.63 16.82 4.79
C VAL A 554 -5.77 17.12 3.30
N PRO A 555 -4.74 17.64 2.62
CA PRO A 555 -4.70 17.65 1.17
C PRO A 555 -4.88 16.21 0.69
N ILE A 556 -5.89 15.94 -0.14
CA ILE A 556 -6.06 14.61 -0.72
C ILE A 556 -4.82 14.32 -1.57
N LEU A 557 -3.96 13.44 -1.08
CA LEU A 557 -2.83 12.94 -1.85
C LEU A 557 -3.35 11.93 -2.87
N TRP A 558 -3.58 12.40 -4.11
CA TRP A 558 -3.95 11.58 -5.27
C TRP A 558 -3.04 10.37 -5.46
#